data_AF-A0A7X8BLX2-F1
#
_entry.id   AF-A0A7X8BLX2-F1
#
_cell.length_a   1.000
_cell.length_b   1.000
_cell.length_c   1.000
_cell.angle_alpha   90.00
_cell.angle_beta   90.00
_cell.angle_gamma   90.00
#
_symmetry.space_group_name_H-M   'P 1'
#
loop_
_entity.id
_entity.type
_entity.pdbx_description
1 polymer ?
#
loop_
_entity_poly.entity_id
_entity_poly.type
_entity_poly.pdbx_seq_one_letter_code
_entity_poly.pdbx_strand_id
1 'polypeptide(L)'
;MPPAFDAEGVSTKPIQTGFYVFGEHSRDIDFAQNLATQKMAPSYISAGEYDKAEKGLLSKLENNPEDAQALFDLGRCYLAQDRIDEAVAVLIRSIAGKGASTKPVMDAWAHNLLGECYQKKGKPDTAKKEFEIVIESGIDFQNSLGFARERLAKLQGG
;
A
#
# COMPACT_ATOMS: atom_id res chain seq x y z
N MET A 1 53.39 13.69 11.91
CA MET A 1 52.05 13.37 11.41
C MET A 1 51.03 13.79 12.46
N PRO A 2 50.09 14.71 12.17
CA PRO A 2 48.83 14.81 12.92
C PRO A 2 47.63 14.47 12.00
N PRO A 3 46.39 14.29 12.51
CA PRO A 3 45.92 14.43 13.90
C PRO A 3 45.14 13.23 14.46
N ALA A 4 45.01 13.20 15.79
CA ALA A 4 43.87 12.64 16.49
C ALA A 4 42.77 13.70 16.56
N PHE A 5 41.52 13.33 16.26
CA PHE A 5 40.34 14.12 16.60
C PHE A 5 39.26 13.14 17.07
N ASP A 6 39.18 13.02 18.39
CA ASP A 6 37.99 12.53 19.07
C ASP A 6 36.99 13.69 19.13
N ALA A 7 35.74 13.44 18.73
CA ALA A 7 34.62 14.33 18.99
C ALA A 7 33.36 13.48 19.22
N GLU A 8 33.20 13.00 20.45
CA GLU A 8 31.90 12.59 20.94
C GLU A 8 31.03 13.82 21.22
N GLY A 9 29.84 13.82 20.62
CA GLY A 9 28.59 14.30 21.24
C GLY A 9 28.31 15.79 21.31
N VAL A 10 27.51 16.31 20.36
CA VAL A 10 26.35 17.16 20.69
C VAL A 10 25.18 16.86 19.75
N SER A 11 24.05 16.57 20.39
CA SER A 11 22.68 16.39 19.90
C SER A 11 22.13 17.53 19.03
N THR A 12 21.30 17.22 18.03
CA THR A 12 19.92 17.75 17.85
C THR A 12 19.38 17.34 16.47
N LYS A 13 18.20 16.71 16.44
CA LYS A 13 17.50 16.25 15.22
C LYS A 13 17.29 17.41 14.22
N PRO A 14 17.30 17.11 12.92
CA PRO A 14 16.02 16.85 12.26
C PRO A 14 15.97 15.46 11.63
N ILE A 15 14.79 14.85 11.67
CA ILE A 15 14.49 13.57 11.01
C ILE A 15 14.53 13.84 9.50
N GLN A 16 15.68 13.68 8.89
CA GLN A 16 15.84 13.79 7.44
C GLN A 16 15.41 12.45 6.84
N THR A 17 14.10 12.27 6.67
CA THR A 17 13.55 11.19 5.81
C THR A 17 12.93 11.80 4.56
N GLY A 18 13.68 12.70 3.93
CA GLY A 18 13.49 13.02 2.52
C GLY A 18 14.37 12.09 1.70
N PHE A 19 13.92 10.85 1.46
CA PHE A 19 14.55 9.99 0.47
C PHE A 19 13.91 10.26 -0.90
N TYR A 20 14.46 11.21 -1.63
CA TYR A 20 14.44 11.19 -3.10
C TYR A 20 15.84 10.84 -3.57
N VAL A 21 16.02 9.64 -4.14
CA VAL A 21 17.26 9.26 -4.82
C VAL A 21 16.90 8.72 -6.21
N PHE A 22 17.31 9.48 -7.21
CA PHE A 22 17.12 9.26 -8.64
C PHE A 22 17.99 8.10 -9.17
N GLY A 23 17.47 7.34 -10.13
CA GLY A 23 18.28 6.62 -11.14
C GLY A 23 18.02 5.12 -11.27
N GLU A 24 18.09 4.36 -10.17
CA GLU A 24 17.91 2.90 -10.23
C GLU A 24 16.48 2.46 -9.90
N HIS A 25 15.79 3.21 -9.04
CA HIS A 25 14.43 2.89 -8.59
C HIS A 25 13.36 3.06 -9.69
N SER A 26 13.59 3.93 -10.68
CA SER A 26 12.65 4.10 -11.79
C SER A 26 12.58 2.85 -12.66
N ARG A 27 13.72 2.19 -12.93
CA ARG A 27 13.72 0.89 -13.63
C ARG A 27 13.03 -0.20 -12.81
N ASP A 28 13.23 -0.20 -11.50
CA ASP A 28 12.59 -1.16 -10.61
C ASP A 28 11.08 -0.94 -10.51
N ILE A 29 10.62 0.32 -10.48
CA ILE A 29 9.19 0.67 -10.52
C ILE A 29 8.60 0.36 -11.89
N ASP A 30 9.24 0.74 -12.99
CA ASP A 30 8.77 0.42 -14.35
C ASP A 30 8.70 -1.11 -14.55
N PHE A 31 9.68 -1.85 -14.04
CA PHE A 31 9.66 -3.31 -14.03
C PHE A 31 8.53 -3.86 -13.15
N ALA A 32 8.34 -3.31 -11.96
CA ALA A 32 7.25 -3.67 -11.05
C ALA A 32 5.88 -3.38 -11.67
N GLN A 33 5.71 -2.25 -12.36
CA GLN A 33 4.50 -1.85 -13.06
C GLN A 33 4.22 -2.76 -14.25
N ASN A 34 5.23 -3.08 -15.05
CA ASN A 34 5.09 -4.03 -16.16
C ASN A 34 4.70 -5.43 -15.65
N LEU A 35 5.35 -5.89 -14.58
CA LEU A 35 5.03 -7.18 -13.95
C LEU A 35 3.65 -7.16 -13.27
N ALA A 36 3.28 -6.06 -12.62
CA ALA A 36 1.96 -5.87 -12.03
C ALA A 36 0.87 -5.83 -13.11
N THR A 37 1.12 -5.22 -14.28
CA THR A 37 0.17 -5.23 -15.41
C THR A 37 -0.12 -6.65 -15.88
N GLN A 38 0.90 -7.52 -15.89
CA GLN A 38 0.74 -8.92 -16.27
C GLN A 38 0.05 -9.76 -15.19
N LYS A 39 0.23 -9.43 -13.90
CA LYS A 39 -0.22 -10.25 -12.76
C LYS A 39 -1.52 -9.77 -12.12
N MET A 40 -1.80 -8.47 -12.15
CA MET A 40 -2.98 -7.81 -11.61
C MET A 40 -3.93 -7.46 -12.75
N ALA A 41 -4.53 -8.49 -13.35
CA ALA A 41 -5.66 -8.29 -14.25
C ALA A 41 -6.87 -7.76 -13.47
N PRO A 42 -7.72 -6.89 -14.06
CA PRO A 42 -8.90 -6.36 -13.40
C PRO A 42 -9.92 -7.48 -13.16
N SER A 43 -9.93 -7.99 -11.92
CA SER A 43 -10.82 -9.08 -11.51
C SER A 43 -12.21 -8.53 -11.14
N TYR A 44 -13.15 -8.65 -12.07
CA TYR A 44 -14.57 -8.43 -11.83
C TYR A 44 -15.14 -9.67 -11.13
N ILE A 45 -15.01 -9.71 -9.81
CA ILE A 45 -15.47 -10.82 -8.97
C ILE A 45 -16.94 -10.58 -8.61
N SER A 46 -17.78 -11.61 -8.74
CA SER A 46 -19.18 -11.58 -8.31
C SER A 46 -19.32 -12.10 -6.87
N ALA A 47 -20.45 -11.86 -6.20
CA ALA A 47 -20.73 -12.30 -4.81
C ALA A 47 -20.25 -13.73 -4.50
N GLY A 48 -20.57 -14.71 -5.35
CA GLY A 48 -20.18 -16.12 -5.16
C GLY A 48 -18.73 -16.45 -5.48
N GLU A 49 -18.02 -15.55 -6.16
CA GLU A 49 -16.58 -15.69 -6.43
C GLU A 49 -15.75 -15.09 -5.29
N TYR A 50 -16.28 -14.13 -4.52
CA TYR A 50 -15.60 -13.59 -3.33
C TYR A 50 -15.45 -14.66 -2.23
N ASP A 51 -16.48 -15.46 -1.96
CA ASP A 51 -16.41 -16.52 -0.93
C ASP A 51 -15.40 -17.62 -1.31
N LYS A 52 -15.30 -17.96 -2.59
CA LYS A 52 -14.30 -18.91 -3.10
C LYS A 52 -12.90 -18.32 -3.03
N ALA A 53 -12.76 -17.05 -3.42
CA ALA A 53 -11.49 -16.33 -3.35
C ALA A 53 -11.00 -16.24 -1.90
N GLU A 54 -11.86 -15.88 -0.95
CA GLU A 54 -11.55 -15.86 0.49
C GLU A 54 -11.00 -17.21 0.95
N LYS A 55 -11.70 -18.32 0.69
CA LYS A 55 -11.23 -19.65 1.09
C LYS A 55 -9.87 -20.01 0.50
N GLY A 56 -9.67 -19.73 -0.79
CA GLY A 56 -8.40 -19.99 -1.47
C GLY A 56 -7.25 -19.15 -0.89
N LEU A 57 -7.50 -17.87 -0.60
CA LEU A 57 -6.54 -16.96 -0.01
C LEU A 57 -6.21 -17.32 1.43
N LEU A 58 -7.20 -17.69 2.24
CA LEU A 58 -7.00 -18.17 3.60
C LEU A 58 -6.12 -19.43 3.63
N SER A 59 -6.39 -20.42 2.77
CA SER A 59 -5.55 -21.62 2.68
C SER A 59 -4.10 -21.30 2.21
N LYS A 60 -3.94 -20.30 1.33
CA LYS A 60 -2.60 -19.81 0.97
C LYS A 60 -1.89 -19.19 2.16
N LEU A 61 -2.61 -18.43 3.00
CA LEU A 61 -2.08 -17.78 4.20
C LEU A 61 -1.81 -18.76 5.35
N GLU A 62 -2.45 -19.93 5.39
CA GLU A 62 -2.08 -21.01 6.33
C GLU A 62 -0.63 -21.48 6.09
N ASN A 63 -0.22 -21.55 4.82
CA ASN A 63 1.12 -21.98 4.43
C ASN A 63 2.13 -20.83 4.44
N ASN A 64 1.70 -19.60 4.10
CA ASN A 64 2.54 -18.41 4.11
C ASN A 64 1.78 -17.20 4.74
N PRO A 65 1.83 -17.05 6.08
CA PRO A 65 1.05 -16.02 6.79
C PRO A 65 1.45 -14.58 6.47
N GLU A 66 2.63 -14.38 5.87
CA GLU A 66 3.20 -13.07 5.54
C GLU A 66 3.16 -12.77 4.03
N ASP A 67 2.46 -13.59 3.23
CA ASP A 67 2.31 -13.34 1.79
C ASP A 67 1.52 -12.04 1.54
N ALA A 68 2.25 -10.98 1.19
CA ALA A 68 1.66 -9.66 1.02
C ALA A 68 0.61 -9.65 -0.11
N GLN A 69 0.82 -10.42 -1.18
CA GLN A 69 -0.14 -10.49 -2.29
C GLN A 69 -1.44 -11.16 -1.85
N ALA A 70 -1.35 -12.27 -1.12
CA ALA A 70 -2.54 -12.96 -0.62
C ALA A 70 -3.31 -12.11 0.39
N LEU A 71 -2.60 -11.37 1.27
CA LEU A 71 -3.21 -10.43 2.22
C LEU A 71 -3.89 -9.26 1.52
N PHE A 72 -3.27 -8.70 0.48
CA PHE A 72 -3.84 -7.62 -0.33
C PHE A 72 -5.13 -8.06 -1.04
N ASP A 73 -5.10 -9.21 -1.73
CA ASP A 73 -6.27 -9.72 -2.44
C ASP A 73 -7.40 -10.10 -1.48
N LEU A 74 -7.07 -10.56 -0.27
CA LEU A 74 -8.05 -10.81 0.79
C LEU A 74 -8.68 -9.50 1.28
N GLY A 75 -7.89 -8.43 1.41
CA GLY A 75 -8.38 -7.10 1.75
C GLY A 75 -9.35 -6.53 0.72
N ARG A 76 -9.05 -6.73 -0.57
CA ARG A 76 -9.96 -6.38 -1.67
C ARG A 76 -11.26 -7.17 -1.61
N CYS A 77 -11.17 -8.46 -1.31
CA CYS A 77 -12.33 -9.34 -1.15
C CYS A 77 -13.25 -8.83 -0.03
N TYR A 78 -12.68 -8.57 1.15
CA TYR A 78 -13.43 -8.06 2.30
C TYR A 78 -14.04 -6.69 2.05
N LEU A 79 -13.32 -5.77 1.40
CA LEU A 79 -13.87 -4.46 1.05
C LEU A 79 -15.07 -4.58 0.10
N ALA A 80 -14.99 -5.49 -0.89
CA ALA A 80 -16.09 -5.73 -1.82
C ALA A 80 -17.31 -6.40 -1.16
N GLN A 81 -17.09 -7.18 -0.08
CA GLN A 81 -18.14 -7.73 0.77
C GLN A 81 -18.62 -6.74 1.87
N ASP A 82 -18.16 -5.48 1.85
CA ASP A 82 -18.42 -4.46 2.88
C ASP A 82 -17.97 -4.85 4.31
N ARG A 83 -17.06 -5.81 4.44
CA ARG A 83 -16.42 -6.26 5.68
C ARG A 83 -15.24 -5.34 6.03
N ILE A 84 -15.55 -4.10 6.38
CA ILE A 84 -14.55 -3.02 6.43
C ILE A 84 -13.48 -3.23 7.50
N ASP A 85 -13.84 -3.72 8.68
CA ASP A 85 -12.87 -3.96 9.75
C ASP A 85 -11.85 -5.05 9.40
N GLU A 86 -12.31 -6.11 8.75
CA GLU A 86 -11.45 -7.21 8.31
C GLU A 86 -10.56 -6.77 7.15
N ALA A 87 -11.09 -5.99 6.21
CA ALA A 87 -10.32 -5.38 5.13
C ALA A 87 -9.15 -4.55 5.68
N VAL A 88 -9.41 -3.68 6.67
CA VAL A 88 -8.35 -2.88 7.31
C VAL A 88 -7.27 -3.76 7.92
N ALA A 89 -7.67 -4.78 8.68
CA ALA A 89 -6.71 -5.65 9.38
C ALA A 89 -5.77 -6.38 8.41
N VAL A 90 -6.30 -6.94 7.32
CA VAL A 90 -5.48 -7.68 6.35
C VAL A 90 -4.68 -6.77 5.42
N LEU A 91 -5.17 -5.57 5.09
CA LEU A 91 -4.43 -4.59 4.29
C LEU A 91 -3.21 -4.04 5.07
N ILE A 92 -3.35 -3.78 6.37
CA ILE A 92 -2.21 -3.41 7.23
C ILE A 92 -1.16 -4.53 7.24
N ARG A 93 -1.61 -5.79 7.39
CA ARG A 93 -0.71 -6.94 7.32
C ARG A 93 -0.06 -7.09 5.95
N SER A 94 -0.77 -6.79 4.87
CA SER A 94 -0.22 -6.80 3.51
C SER A 94 0.96 -5.85 3.38
N ILE A 95 0.80 -4.61 3.86
CA ILE A 95 1.86 -3.59 3.82
C ILE A 95 3.08 -4.03 4.64
N ALA A 96 2.87 -4.67 5.80
CA ALA A 96 3.93 -5.22 6.63
C ALA A 96 4.52 -6.55 6.12
N GLY A 97 3.84 -7.22 5.19
CA GLY A 97 4.18 -8.55 4.72
C GLY A 97 5.35 -8.60 3.73
N LYS A 98 5.73 -9.82 3.36
CA LYS A 98 6.78 -10.08 2.38
C LYS A 98 6.18 -10.05 0.98
N GLY A 99 6.66 -9.11 0.17
CA GLY A 99 6.29 -8.97 -1.24
C GLY A 99 7.50 -9.14 -2.16
N ALA A 100 7.25 -9.54 -3.41
CA ALA A 100 8.25 -9.56 -4.47
C ALA A 100 8.40 -8.16 -5.10
N SER A 101 9.01 -8.06 -6.28
CA SER A 101 9.24 -6.79 -6.98
C SER A 101 7.99 -5.92 -7.20
N THR A 102 6.78 -6.49 -7.17
CA THR A 102 5.52 -5.74 -7.30
C THR A 102 5.05 -5.06 -6.01
N LYS A 103 5.76 -5.24 -4.88
CA LYS A 103 5.35 -4.73 -3.57
C LYS A 103 5.12 -3.22 -3.56
N PRO A 104 5.98 -2.35 -4.13
CA PRO A 104 5.75 -0.90 -4.08
C PRO A 104 4.43 -0.47 -4.74
N VAL A 105 4.09 -1.11 -5.87
CA VAL A 105 2.83 -0.88 -6.59
C VAL A 105 1.62 -1.36 -5.78
N MET A 106 1.76 -2.53 -5.15
CA MET A 106 0.71 -3.09 -4.31
C MET A 106 0.50 -2.29 -3.03
N ASP A 107 1.56 -1.80 -2.40
CA ASP A 107 1.50 -0.97 -1.20
C ASP A 107 0.75 0.34 -1.51
N ALA A 108 1.02 0.97 -2.65
CA ALA A 108 0.28 2.16 -3.10
C ALA A 108 -1.23 1.88 -3.22
N TRP A 109 -1.61 0.73 -3.80
CA TRP A 109 -3.02 0.32 -3.83
C TRP A 109 -3.56 -0.05 -2.44
N ALA A 110 -2.78 -0.68 -1.57
CA ALA A 110 -3.21 -1.05 -0.23
C ALA A 110 -3.53 0.20 0.61
N HIS A 111 -2.71 1.25 0.50
CA HIS A 111 -2.98 2.55 1.12
C HIS A 111 -4.25 3.22 0.55
N ASN A 112 -4.46 3.18 -0.78
CA ASN A 112 -5.72 3.65 -1.36
C ASN A 112 -6.95 2.92 -0.78
N LEU A 113 -6.90 1.60 -0.70
CA LEU A 113 -8.01 0.80 -0.14
C LEU A 113 -8.20 1.05 1.36
N LEU A 114 -7.12 1.24 2.13
CA LEU A 114 -7.20 1.65 3.53
C LEU A 114 -7.86 3.02 3.67
N GLY A 115 -7.51 3.97 2.80
CA GLY A 115 -8.16 5.27 2.72
C GLY A 115 -9.67 5.13 2.55
N GLU A 116 -10.13 4.31 1.60
CA GLU A 116 -11.56 4.02 1.42
C GLU A 116 -12.20 3.36 2.64
N CYS A 117 -11.53 2.39 3.25
CA CYS A 117 -12.02 1.74 4.45
C CYS A 117 -12.22 2.76 5.58
N TYR A 118 -11.26 3.66 5.80
CA TYR A 118 -11.37 4.69 6.81
C TYR A 118 -12.42 5.76 6.49
N GLN A 119 -12.65 6.07 5.20
CA GLN A 119 -13.80 6.90 4.79
C GLN A 119 -15.13 6.24 5.21
N LYS A 120 -15.31 4.96 4.89
CA LYS A 120 -16.52 4.19 5.25
C LYS A 120 -16.71 4.08 6.77
N LYS A 121 -15.63 4.05 7.54
CA LYS A 121 -15.66 4.05 9.02
C LYS A 121 -15.91 5.42 9.64
N GLY A 122 -16.12 6.47 8.85
CA GLY A 122 -16.30 7.83 9.36
C GLY A 122 -15.02 8.44 9.97
N LYS A 123 -13.85 7.99 9.53
CA LYS A 123 -12.53 8.48 9.96
C LYS A 123 -11.83 9.22 8.81
N PRO A 124 -12.36 10.37 8.34
CA PRO A 124 -11.84 11.06 7.17
C PRO A 124 -10.40 11.55 7.36
N ASP A 125 -9.99 11.94 8.57
CA ASP A 125 -8.61 12.39 8.82
C ASP A 125 -7.59 11.25 8.69
N THR A 126 -7.96 10.03 9.09
CA THR A 126 -7.11 8.85 8.87
C THR A 126 -7.08 8.52 7.38
N ALA A 127 -8.23 8.58 6.69
CA ALA A 127 -8.29 8.35 5.25
C ALA A 127 -7.40 9.33 4.45
N LYS A 128 -7.40 10.62 4.82
CA LYS A 128 -6.53 11.65 4.21
C LYS A 128 -5.06 11.23 4.26
N LYS A 129 -4.58 10.83 5.45
CA LYS A 129 -3.19 10.38 5.64
C LYS A 129 -2.83 9.20 4.75
N GLU A 130 -3.73 8.22 4.62
CA GLU A 130 -3.48 7.07 3.74
C GLU A 130 -3.36 7.49 2.27
N PHE A 131 -4.21 8.40 1.79
CA PHE A 131 -4.11 8.92 0.42
C PHE A 131 -2.86 9.80 0.21
N GLU A 132 -2.46 10.56 1.21
CA GLU A 132 -1.22 11.36 1.18
C GLU A 132 0.01 10.48 1.01
N ILE A 133 0.09 9.32 1.70
CA ILE A 133 1.18 8.35 1.52
C ILE A 133 1.29 7.90 0.06
N VAL A 134 0.17 7.64 -0.61
CA VAL A 134 0.17 7.25 -2.04
C VAL A 134 0.71 8.39 -2.90
N ILE A 135 0.29 9.63 -2.64
CA ILE A 135 0.76 10.82 -3.37
C ILE A 135 2.26 11.05 -3.17
N GLU A 136 2.75 10.91 -1.94
CA GLU A 136 4.15 11.07 -1.57
C GLU A 136 5.04 9.99 -2.21
N SER A 137 4.53 8.75 -2.32
CA SER A 137 5.28 7.67 -2.98
C SER A 137 5.56 7.95 -4.46
N GLY A 138 4.72 8.75 -5.12
CA GLY A 138 4.83 9.06 -6.55
C GLY A 138 4.55 7.87 -7.48
N ILE A 139 4.12 6.72 -6.95
CA ILE A 139 3.85 5.51 -7.74
C ILE A 139 2.47 5.64 -8.38
N ASP A 140 2.45 5.84 -9.70
CA ASP A 140 1.23 5.85 -10.49
C ASP A 140 1.08 4.58 -11.32
N PHE A 141 0.34 3.62 -10.79
CA PHE A 141 0.03 2.37 -11.48
C PHE A 141 -1.48 2.18 -11.57
N GLN A 142 -1.99 1.98 -12.79
CA GLN A 142 -3.44 1.90 -13.06
C GLN A 142 -4.21 3.09 -12.44
N ASN A 143 -3.62 4.29 -12.49
CA ASN A 143 -4.20 5.53 -11.94
C ASN A 143 -4.31 5.55 -10.40
N SER A 144 -3.41 4.87 -9.67
CA SER A 144 -3.37 4.91 -8.21
C SER A 144 -3.19 6.33 -7.65
N LEU A 145 -2.40 7.19 -8.31
CA LEU A 145 -2.25 8.58 -7.88
C LEU A 145 -3.51 9.41 -8.15
N GLY A 146 -4.12 9.24 -9.32
CA GLY A 146 -5.36 9.94 -9.66
C GLY A 146 -6.48 9.58 -8.70
N PHE A 147 -6.59 8.30 -8.35
CA PHE A 147 -7.52 7.81 -7.35
C PHE A 147 -7.32 8.50 -5.99
N ALA A 148 -6.08 8.50 -5.47
CA ALA A 148 -5.74 9.12 -4.19
C ALA A 148 -6.08 10.62 -4.17
N ARG A 149 -5.69 11.35 -5.23
CA ARG A 149 -5.93 12.79 -5.38
C ARG A 149 -7.42 13.12 -5.44
N GLU A 150 -8.19 12.35 -6.20
CA GLU A 150 -9.64 12.55 -6.31
C GLU A 150 -10.33 12.37 -4.95
N ARG A 151 -9.98 11.29 -4.23
CA ARG A 151 -10.54 11.02 -2.90
C ARG A 151 -10.11 12.07 -1.88
N LEU A 152 -8.86 12.51 -1.91
CA LEU A 152 -8.36 13.56 -1.04
C LEU A 152 -9.08 14.89 -1.27
N ALA A 153 -9.25 15.30 -2.52
CA ALA A 153 -9.98 16.52 -2.89
C ALA A 153 -11.43 16.51 -2.37
N LYS A 154 -12.12 15.37 -2.50
CA LYS A 154 -13.48 15.19 -1.96
C LYS A 154 -13.53 15.33 -0.43
N LEU A 155 -12.49 14.89 0.28
CA LEU A 155 -12.40 15.00 1.75
C LEU A 155 -12.00 16.40 2.24
N GLN A 156 -11.48 17.25 1.36
CA GLN A 156 -11.07 18.63 1.68
C GLN A 156 -12.14 19.65 1.27
N GLY A 157 -12.97 19.35 0.27
CA GLY A 157 -14.02 20.23 -0.24
C GLY A 157 -15.43 19.97 0.29
N GLY A 158 -15.57 19.26 1.41
CA GLY A 158 -16.84 18.93 2.07
C GLY A 158 -17.08 19.70 3.35
#